data_AF-A0A8J4J5Y2-F1
#
_entry.id   AF-A0A8J4J5Y2-F1
#
_cell.length_a   1.000
_cell.length_b   1.000
_cell.length_c   1.000
_cell.angle_alpha   90.00
_cell.angle_beta   90.00
_cell.angle_gamma   90.00
#
_symmetry.space_group_name_H-M   'P 1'
#
loop_
_entity.id
_entity.type
_entity.pdbx_description
1 polymer ?
#
loop_
_entity_poly.entity_id
_entity_poly.type
_entity_poly.pdbx_seq_one_letter_code
_entity_poly.pdbx_strand_id
1 'polypeptide(L)'
;PEVCLRLEVGPNAAVHSPLAVQNGFLHMLVHSYTAELFMSFLTNLGPFLEDEIIPEVIPMEIEVVDAKITLKDDSPQVYPTSPGPVPITLAVDHVIVKRRDDGVFYLTGQQRRGNLFFPQEQKAPAECVLAAPAAGTHGLQLKEVPELQRELQTMKIALAEANMDKARLLQEIRKYNPLFQL
;
A
#
# COMPACT_ATOMS: atom_id res chain seq x y z
N PRO A 1 -3.10 -19.61 -19.25
CA PRO A 1 -2.06 -18.66 -19.71
C PRO A 1 -1.34 -18.07 -18.50
N GLU A 2 -0.03 -17.88 -18.56
CA GLU A 2 0.73 -17.21 -17.48
C GLU A 2 0.35 -15.73 -17.36
N VAL A 3 -0.06 -15.12 -18.48
CA VAL A 3 -0.60 -13.76 -18.52
C VAL A 3 -1.91 -13.77 -19.31
N CYS A 4 -2.95 -13.21 -18.74
CA CYS A 4 -4.25 -12.95 -19.37
C CYS A 4 -4.51 -11.45 -19.34
N LEU A 5 -4.95 -10.89 -20.46
CA LEU A 5 -5.33 -9.49 -20.57
C LEU A 5 -6.68 -9.38 -21.27
N ARG A 6 -7.56 -8.54 -20.73
CA ARG A 6 -8.88 -8.26 -21.28
C ARG A 6 -9.19 -6.78 -21.14
N LEU A 7 -9.54 -6.14 -22.24
CA LEU A 7 -10.04 -4.77 -22.28
C LEU A 7 -11.51 -4.80 -22.72
N GLU A 8 -12.41 -4.30 -21.89
CA GLU A 8 -13.84 -4.22 -22.18
C GLU A 8 -14.25 -2.76 -22.30
N VAL A 9 -14.98 -2.39 -23.36
CA VAL A 9 -15.45 -1.02 -23.60
C VAL A 9 -16.93 -1.05 -23.99
N GLY A 10 -17.71 -0.09 -23.51
CA GLY A 10 -19.13 0.06 -23.81
C GLY A 10 -20.07 -0.38 -22.69
N PRO A 11 -21.38 -0.52 -22.96
CA PRO A 11 -22.41 -0.65 -21.91
C PRO A 11 -22.22 -1.84 -20.97
N ASN A 12 -21.66 -2.94 -21.47
CA ASN A 12 -21.39 -4.13 -20.65
C ASN A 12 -20.28 -3.88 -19.62
N ALA A 13 -19.35 -2.95 -19.86
CA ALA A 13 -18.28 -2.61 -18.93
C ALA A 13 -18.78 -1.82 -17.71
N ALA A 14 -20.03 -1.31 -17.73
CA ALA A 14 -20.66 -0.61 -16.60
C ALA A 14 -20.70 -1.46 -15.31
N VAL A 15 -20.64 -2.79 -15.44
CA VAL A 15 -20.58 -3.72 -14.30
C VAL A 15 -19.31 -3.56 -13.46
N HIS A 16 -18.23 -3.07 -14.08
CA HIS A 16 -16.95 -2.85 -13.41
C HIS A 16 -16.84 -1.45 -12.85
N SER A 17 -17.17 -0.44 -13.66
CA SER A 17 -17.32 0.93 -13.19
C SER A 17 -18.13 1.81 -14.16
N PRO A 18 -18.74 2.91 -13.69
CA PRO A 18 -19.41 3.87 -14.57
C PRO A 18 -18.50 4.44 -15.66
N LEU A 19 -17.24 4.75 -15.33
CA LEU A 19 -16.29 5.34 -16.28
C LEU A 19 -15.85 4.34 -17.37
N ALA A 20 -15.90 3.03 -17.07
CA ALA A 20 -15.52 1.99 -18.01
C ALA A 20 -16.40 1.92 -19.27
N VAL A 21 -17.61 2.47 -19.24
CA VAL A 21 -18.47 2.54 -20.42
C VAL A 21 -17.82 3.37 -21.53
N GLN A 22 -17.13 4.46 -21.16
CA GLN A 22 -16.49 5.39 -22.09
C GLN A 22 -15.00 5.06 -22.27
N ASN A 23 -14.28 4.89 -21.16
CA ASN A 23 -12.82 4.80 -21.17
C ASN A 23 -12.30 3.35 -21.20
N GLY A 24 -13.21 2.39 -21.01
CA GLY A 24 -12.89 0.97 -20.91
C GLY A 24 -12.48 0.50 -19.51
N PHE A 25 -12.53 -0.81 -19.31
CA PHE A 25 -12.00 -1.49 -18.13
C PHE A 25 -10.90 -2.47 -18.54
N LEU A 26 -9.70 -2.28 -17.99
CA LEU A 26 -8.58 -3.19 -18.21
C LEU A 26 -8.50 -4.21 -17.07
N HIS A 27 -8.60 -5.48 -17.40
CA HIS A 27 -8.35 -6.58 -16.48
C HIS A 27 -7.11 -7.36 -16.91
N MET A 28 -6.16 -7.55 -16.00
CA MET A 28 -4.96 -8.35 -16.22
C MET A 28 -4.81 -9.36 -15.09
N LEU A 29 -4.51 -10.60 -15.45
CA LEU A 29 -4.14 -11.65 -14.51
C LEU A 29 -2.77 -12.20 -14.89
N VAL A 30 -1.84 -12.17 -13.96
CA VAL A 30 -0.51 -12.78 -14.06
C VAL A 30 -0.46 -13.92 -13.06
N HIS A 31 -0.19 -15.14 -13.50
CA HIS A 31 -0.22 -16.33 -12.66
C HIS A 31 0.99 -17.24 -12.92
N SER A 32 1.70 -17.63 -11.86
CA SER A 32 2.88 -18.52 -11.92
C SER A 32 3.93 -18.03 -12.93
N TYR A 33 4.16 -16.72 -12.97
CA TYR A 33 4.99 -16.08 -13.98
C TYR A 33 6.39 -15.79 -13.44
N THR A 34 7.42 -16.23 -14.17
CA THR A 34 8.82 -15.89 -13.85
C THR A 34 9.41 -15.04 -14.95
N ALA A 35 9.93 -13.86 -14.61
CA ALA A 35 10.51 -12.93 -15.56
C ALA A 35 11.80 -12.30 -15.06
N GLU A 36 12.62 -11.86 -15.99
CA GLU A 36 13.79 -11.04 -15.75
C GLU A 36 13.58 -9.67 -16.39
N LEU A 37 13.80 -8.61 -15.62
CA LEU A 37 13.60 -7.24 -16.07
C LEU A 37 14.86 -6.42 -15.82
N PHE A 38 15.22 -5.58 -16.77
CA PHE A 38 16.35 -4.67 -16.59
C PHE A 38 15.94 -3.43 -15.81
N MET A 39 16.85 -2.94 -14.95
CA MET A 39 16.62 -1.73 -14.18
C MET A 39 16.45 -0.51 -15.10
N SER A 40 17.16 -0.46 -16.24
CA SER A 40 16.95 0.58 -17.25
C SER A 40 15.51 0.63 -17.76
N PHE A 41 14.82 -0.49 -17.92
CA PHE A 41 13.42 -0.49 -18.34
C PHE A 41 12.52 0.18 -17.29
N LEU A 42 12.71 -0.16 -16.01
CA LEU A 42 11.94 0.44 -14.92
C LEU A 42 12.20 1.95 -14.75
N THR A 43 13.46 2.38 -14.91
CA THR A 43 13.82 3.79 -14.78
C THR A 43 13.37 4.63 -15.97
N ASN A 44 13.26 4.04 -17.17
CA ASN A 44 12.82 4.75 -18.37
C ASN A 44 11.29 4.67 -18.61
N LEU A 45 10.54 3.91 -17.81
CA LEU A 45 9.08 3.81 -17.97
C LEU A 45 8.36 5.14 -17.70
N GLY A 46 8.81 5.92 -16.71
CA GLY A 46 8.24 7.24 -16.39
C GLY A 46 8.33 8.19 -17.58
N PRO A 47 9.54 8.54 -18.05
CA PRO A 47 9.74 9.38 -19.23
C PRO A 47 9.07 8.85 -20.50
N PHE A 48 8.94 7.53 -20.65
CA PHE A 48 8.21 6.92 -21.78
C PHE A 48 6.70 7.22 -21.74
N LEU A 49 6.12 7.33 -20.55
CA LEU A 49 4.69 7.62 -20.34
C LEU A 49 4.40 9.11 -20.16
N GLU A 50 5.44 9.93 -19.95
CA GLU A 50 5.34 11.40 -19.91
C GLU A 50 5.11 11.93 -21.32
N ASP A 51 3.84 12.10 -21.68
CA ASP A 51 3.42 12.81 -22.90
C ASP A 51 2.93 14.22 -22.56
N GLU A 52 2.83 15.11 -23.56
CA GLU A 52 2.23 16.46 -23.41
C GLU A 52 0.72 16.38 -23.17
N ILE A 53 0.11 15.22 -23.41
CA ILE A 53 -1.31 14.95 -23.24
C ILE A 53 -1.54 14.33 -21.87
N ILE A 54 -2.46 14.93 -21.09
CA ILE A 54 -2.89 14.36 -19.81
C ILE A 54 -3.68 13.07 -20.10
N PRO A 55 -3.22 11.90 -19.62
CA PRO A 55 -3.87 10.63 -19.94
C PRO A 55 -5.25 10.53 -19.27
N GLU A 56 -6.22 10.03 -20.01
CA GLU A 56 -7.55 9.72 -19.46
C GLU A 56 -7.47 8.64 -18.39
N VAL A 57 -8.37 8.71 -17.41
CA VAL A 57 -8.48 7.68 -16.38
C VAL A 57 -9.12 6.46 -17.00
N ILE A 58 -8.35 5.38 -17.14
CA ILE A 58 -8.85 4.05 -17.51
C ILE A 58 -8.90 3.20 -16.24
N PRO A 59 -10.10 2.87 -15.72
CA PRO A 59 -10.26 1.94 -14.62
C PRO A 59 -9.63 0.58 -14.93
N MET A 60 -8.89 0.01 -13.98
CA MET A 60 -8.20 -1.27 -14.20
C MET A 60 -8.05 -2.10 -12.94
N GLU A 61 -7.92 -3.41 -13.12
CA GLU A 61 -7.61 -4.40 -12.09
C GLU A 61 -6.53 -5.35 -12.60
N ILE A 62 -5.38 -5.34 -11.94
CA ILE A 62 -4.23 -6.19 -12.24
C ILE A 62 -4.03 -7.12 -11.05
N GLU A 63 -4.28 -8.41 -11.25
CA GLU A 63 -4.06 -9.46 -10.26
C GLU A 63 -2.76 -10.20 -10.60
N VAL A 64 -1.84 -10.25 -9.64
CA VAL A 64 -0.55 -10.94 -9.77
C VAL A 64 -0.49 -12.02 -8.70
N VAL A 65 -0.38 -13.27 -9.13
CA VAL A 65 -0.39 -14.47 -8.29
C VAL A 65 0.83 -15.31 -8.57
N ASP A 66 1.57 -15.68 -7.53
CA ASP A 66 2.71 -16.59 -7.62
C ASP A 66 3.74 -16.15 -8.68
N ALA A 67 4.14 -14.88 -8.66
CA ALA A 67 5.08 -14.33 -9.63
C ALA A 67 6.48 -14.16 -9.02
N LYS A 68 7.51 -14.39 -9.83
CA LYS A 68 8.90 -14.17 -9.48
C LYS A 68 9.57 -13.27 -10.51
N ILE A 69 9.96 -12.07 -10.10
CA ILE A 69 10.56 -11.06 -11.00
C ILE A 69 12.00 -10.81 -10.53
N THR A 70 12.96 -11.11 -11.40
CA THR A 70 14.38 -10.83 -11.14
C THR A 70 14.79 -9.55 -11.85
N LEU A 71 15.15 -8.54 -11.08
CA LEU A 71 15.67 -7.26 -11.55
C LEU A 71 17.18 -7.36 -11.75
N LYS A 72 17.64 -7.06 -12.96
CA LYS A 72 19.04 -7.02 -13.35
C LYS A 72 19.44 -5.58 -13.63
N ASP A 73 20.52 -5.13 -13.02
CA ASP A 73 21.10 -3.84 -13.33
C ASP A 73 22.03 -3.98 -14.54
N ASP A 74 21.68 -3.27 -15.60
CA ASP A 74 22.33 -3.22 -16.90
C ASP A 74 23.11 -1.92 -17.11
N SER A 75 23.37 -1.16 -16.04
CA SER A 75 24.22 0.03 -16.11
C SER A 75 25.64 -0.32 -16.54
N PRO A 76 26.31 0.58 -17.30
CA PRO A 76 27.68 0.36 -17.72
C PRO A 76 28.58 0.23 -16.49
N GLN A 77 29.50 -0.73 -16.53
CA GLN A 77 30.43 -0.95 -15.44
C GLN A 77 31.31 0.29 -15.22
N VAL A 78 31.37 0.76 -13.98
CA VAL A 78 32.22 1.91 -13.60
C VAL A 78 33.71 1.53 -13.70
N TYR A 79 34.04 0.27 -13.40
CA TYR A 79 35.40 -0.26 -13.52
C TYR A 79 35.39 -1.66 -14.15
N PRO A 80 36.33 -1.99 -15.07
CA PRO A 80 36.39 -3.29 -15.73
C PRO A 80 36.56 -4.51 -14.82
N THR A 81 37.06 -4.29 -13.59
CA THR A 81 37.32 -5.35 -12.60
C THR A 81 36.32 -5.34 -11.45
N SER A 82 35.29 -4.47 -11.48
CA SER A 82 34.28 -4.46 -10.44
C SER A 82 33.43 -5.73 -10.53
N PRO A 83 33.14 -6.43 -9.42
CA PRO A 83 32.03 -7.37 -9.42
C PRO A 83 30.78 -6.59 -9.82
N GLY A 84 30.04 -7.10 -10.81
CA GLY A 84 28.84 -6.45 -11.33
C GLY A 84 27.75 -6.33 -10.26
N PRO A 85 26.71 -5.54 -10.53
CA PRO A 85 25.60 -5.38 -9.61
C PRO A 85 24.86 -6.71 -9.37
N VAL A 86 24.47 -6.96 -8.12
CA VAL A 86 23.80 -8.20 -7.72
C VAL A 86 22.31 -8.13 -8.09
N PRO A 87 21.75 -9.13 -8.81
CA PRO A 87 20.33 -9.12 -9.16
C PRO A 87 19.42 -9.17 -7.94
N ILE A 88 18.31 -8.45 -8.00
CA ILE A 88 17.28 -8.43 -6.94
C ILE A 88 16.13 -9.33 -7.38
N THR A 89 15.67 -10.24 -6.53
CA THR A 89 14.53 -11.11 -6.85
C THR A 89 13.33 -10.77 -5.99
N LEU A 90 12.24 -10.38 -6.64
CA LEU A 90 10.94 -10.10 -6.03
C LEU A 90 10.06 -11.35 -6.15
N ALA A 91 9.67 -11.92 -5.02
CA ALA A 91 8.68 -13.00 -4.96
C ALA A 91 7.33 -12.42 -4.53
N VAL A 92 6.32 -12.56 -5.38
CA VAL A 92 4.98 -11.99 -5.22
C VAL A 92 3.99 -13.13 -5.06
N ASP A 93 3.48 -13.35 -3.84
CA ASP A 93 2.50 -14.41 -3.58
C ASP A 93 1.13 -14.06 -4.18
N HIS A 94 0.54 -12.95 -3.75
CA HIS A 94 -0.70 -12.43 -4.32
C HIS A 94 -0.84 -10.92 -4.06
N VAL A 95 -0.77 -10.13 -5.12
CA VAL A 95 -1.00 -8.68 -5.10
C VAL A 95 -2.06 -8.31 -6.13
N ILE A 96 -3.00 -7.44 -5.73
CA ILE A 96 -4.00 -6.85 -6.61
C ILE A 96 -3.76 -5.35 -6.65
N VAL A 97 -3.64 -4.80 -7.86
CA VAL A 97 -3.55 -3.37 -8.13
C VAL A 97 -4.84 -2.93 -8.82
N LYS A 98 -5.58 -1.99 -8.21
CA LYS A 98 -6.81 -1.42 -8.80
C LYS A 98 -6.64 0.07 -9.05
N ARG A 99 -6.99 0.54 -10.25
CA ARG A 99 -7.18 1.97 -10.53
C ARG A 99 -8.68 2.23 -10.61
N ARG A 100 -9.18 3.13 -9.76
CA ARG A 100 -10.60 3.51 -9.74
C ARG A 100 -10.86 4.70 -10.67
N ASP A 101 -12.13 5.08 -10.77
CA ASP A 101 -12.62 6.18 -11.61
C ASP A 101 -12.05 7.55 -11.20
N ASP A 102 -11.55 7.69 -9.97
CA ASP A 102 -10.84 8.88 -9.48
C ASP A 102 -9.37 8.93 -9.93
N GLY A 103 -8.90 7.90 -10.63
CA GLY A 103 -7.53 7.77 -11.11
C GLY A 103 -6.54 7.25 -10.07
N VAL A 104 -6.97 6.99 -8.83
CA VAL A 104 -6.11 6.55 -7.73
C VAL A 104 -5.83 5.06 -7.85
N PHE A 105 -4.56 4.69 -7.65
CA PHE A 105 -4.10 3.30 -7.57
C PHE A 105 -4.16 2.80 -6.13
N TYR A 106 -4.82 1.66 -5.95
CA TYR A 106 -4.92 0.91 -4.70
C TYR A 106 -4.15 -0.39 -4.84
N LEU A 107 -3.21 -0.63 -3.92
CA LEU A 107 -2.45 -1.87 -3.87
C LEU A 107 -2.89 -2.67 -2.65
N THR A 108 -3.32 -3.90 -2.86
CA THR A 108 -3.76 -4.80 -1.80
C THR A 108 -3.03 -6.13 -1.90
N GLY A 109 -2.46 -6.60 -0.79
CA GLY A 109 -1.91 -7.95 -0.68
C GLY A 109 -2.95 -8.90 -0.11
N GLN A 110 -3.12 -10.06 -0.73
CA GLN A 110 -4.02 -11.10 -0.22
C GLN A 110 -3.20 -12.22 0.39
N GLN A 111 -3.14 -12.28 1.72
CA GLN A 111 -2.42 -13.35 2.39
C GLN A 111 -3.16 -14.68 2.19
N ARG A 112 -2.54 -15.63 1.48
CA ARG A 112 -3.00 -17.02 1.53
C ARG A 112 -2.90 -17.47 2.98
N ARG A 113 -4.02 -17.89 3.59
CA ARG A 113 -4.02 -18.61 4.87
C ARG A 113 -3.36 -19.98 4.63
N GLY A 114 -2.05 -20.04 4.67
CA GLY A 114 -1.24 -21.24 4.50
C GLY A 114 0.05 -21.13 5.29
N ASN A 115 0.33 -22.13 6.13
CA ASN A 115 1.40 -22.18 7.12
C ASN A 115 2.73 -21.54 6.67
N LEU A 116 3.16 -20.53 7.43
CA LEU A 116 4.52 -20.00 7.39
C LEU A 116 5.51 -21.10 7.81
N PHE A 117 6.12 -21.78 6.84
CA PHE A 117 7.38 -22.47 7.06
C PHE A 117 8.49 -21.42 6.98
N PHE A 118 8.93 -20.94 8.14
CA PHE A 118 10.20 -20.23 8.26
C PHE A 118 11.33 -21.24 8.00
N PRO A 119 12.29 -20.96 7.10
CA PRO A 119 13.51 -21.76 7.01
C PRO A 119 14.29 -21.65 8.32
N GLN A 120 14.52 -22.79 8.95
CA GLN A 120 15.25 -22.92 10.21
C GLN A 120 16.74 -22.65 9.93
N GLU A 121 17.23 -21.45 10.29
CA GLU A 121 18.67 -21.17 10.31
C GLU A 121 19.36 -22.06 11.37
N GLN A 122 20.48 -22.65 10.95
CA GLN A 122 21.25 -23.62 11.70
C GLN A 122 22.00 -22.98 12.88
N LYS A 123 22.08 -23.79 13.94
CA LYS A 123 22.53 -23.53 15.31
C LYS A 123 24.07 -23.51 15.45
N ALA A 124 24.59 -22.57 16.24
CA ALA A 124 25.87 -22.69 16.97
C ALA A 124 25.69 -22.25 18.45
N PRO A 125 26.46 -22.78 19.43
CA PRO A 125 25.94 -23.03 20.79
C PRO A 125 26.59 -22.24 21.96
N ALA A 126 25.77 -22.04 23.02
CA ALA A 126 26.05 -21.90 24.47
C ALA A 126 26.84 -20.64 24.95
N GLU A 127 26.57 -19.97 26.09
CA GLU A 127 25.75 -20.18 27.31
C GLU A 127 25.75 -18.83 28.07
N CYS A 128 24.66 -18.27 28.63
CA CYS A 128 24.18 -18.39 30.02
C CYS A 128 23.26 -17.15 30.28
N VAL A 129 22.21 -17.07 31.10
CA VAL A 129 21.45 -17.95 32.00
C VAL A 129 20.16 -17.17 32.36
N LEU A 130 18.99 -17.84 32.30
CA LEU A 130 17.72 -17.67 33.05
C LEU A 130 17.10 -16.25 33.19
N ALA A 131 15.82 -15.98 32.89
CA ALA A 131 14.63 -16.73 33.29
C ALA A 131 13.40 -16.38 32.42
N ALA A 132 12.51 -17.36 32.23
CA ALA A 132 11.14 -17.19 31.72
C ALA A 132 10.19 -16.78 32.88
N PRO A 133 8.94 -16.32 32.63
CA PRO A 133 7.93 -17.18 32.03
C PRO A 133 7.04 -16.55 30.93
N ALA A 134 6.62 -17.45 30.04
CA ALA A 134 5.27 -17.61 29.46
C ALA A 134 4.57 -16.48 28.66
N ALA A 135 4.38 -16.80 27.38
CA ALA A 135 3.12 -16.74 26.61
C ALA A 135 2.54 -15.40 26.14
N GLY A 136 2.17 -15.35 24.84
CA GLY A 136 1.18 -14.44 24.26
C GLY A 136 1.70 -13.57 23.12
N THR A 137 1.79 -14.06 21.88
CA THR A 137 0.76 -13.84 20.84
C THR A 137 0.48 -12.34 20.57
N HIS A 138 1.23 -11.74 19.64
CA HIS A 138 0.89 -10.45 19.05
C HIS A 138 -0.31 -10.62 18.11
N GLY A 139 -1.51 -10.61 18.69
CA GLY A 139 -2.76 -10.32 17.99
C GLY A 139 -2.98 -8.82 17.93
N LEU A 140 -3.39 -8.32 16.77
CA LEU A 140 -4.03 -7.02 16.61
C LEU A 140 -5.20 -6.97 17.60
N GLN A 141 -4.99 -6.35 18.76
CA GLN A 141 -6.02 -6.15 19.76
C GLN A 141 -7.01 -5.16 19.18
N LEU A 142 -8.14 -5.68 18.72
CA LEU A 142 -9.38 -4.95 18.58
C LEU A 142 -9.67 -4.43 20.00
N LYS A 143 -9.23 -3.20 20.33
CA LYS A 143 -9.42 -2.57 21.64
C LYS A 143 -10.84 -2.85 22.07
N GLU A 144 -10.98 -3.56 23.18
CA GLU A 144 -12.28 -4.05 23.64
C GLU A 144 -13.23 -2.85 23.75
N VAL A 145 -14.48 -3.02 23.28
CA VAL A 145 -15.55 -2.01 23.32
C VAL A 145 -15.57 -1.15 24.60
N PRO A 146 -15.37 -1.69 25.82
CA PRO A 146 -15.27 -0.87 27.04
C PRO A 146 -14.10 0.13 27.07
N GLU A 147 -12.95 -0.19 26.50
CA GLU A 147 -11.80 0.72 26.45
C GLU A 147 -12.06 1.89 25.49
N LEU A 148 -12.63 1.60 24.31
CA LEU A 148 -13.03 2.62 23.35
C LEU A 148 -14.10 3.55 23.92
N GLN A 149 -15.03 3.01 24.72
CA GLN A 149 -16.06 3.80 25.38
C GLN A 149 -15.47 4.72 26.46
N ARG A 150 -14.46 4.26 27.21
CA ARG A 150 -13.71 5.10 28.16
C ARG A 150 -12.96 6.22 27.42
N GLU A 151 -12.25 5.89 26.34
CA GLU A 151 -11.49 6.86 25.55
C GLU A 151 -12.40 7.94 24.94
N LEU A 152 -13.58 7.55 24.45
CA LEU A 152 -14.60 8.50 23.98
C LEU A 152 -15.12 9.42 25.08
N GLN A 153 -15.32 8.92 26.30
CA GLN A 153 -15.73 9.77 27.41
C GLN A 153 -14.65 10.77 27.79
N THR A 154 -13.38 10.34 27.84
CA THR A 154 -12.25 11.23 28.09
C THR A 154 -12.14 12.32 27.02
N MET A 155 -12.25 11.96 25.73
CA MET A 155 -12.23 12.94 24.64
C MET A 155 -13.40 13.94 24.72
N LYS A 156 -14.60 13.47 25.07
CA LYS A 156 -15.77 14.36 25.22
C LYS A 156 -15.57 15.39 26.34
N ILE A 157 -14.96 14.99 27.46
CA ILE A 157 -14.66 15.91 28.56
C ILE A 157 -13.62 16.94 28.12
N ALA A 158 -12.50 16.50 27.53
CA ALA A 158 -11.46 17.39 27.03
C ALA A 158 -11.99 18.40 25.98
N LEU A 159 -12.89 17.96 25.10
CA LEU A 159 -13.54 18.83 24.13
C LEU A 159 -14.45 19.87 24.80
N ALA A 160 -15.18 19.49 25.85
CA ALA A 160 -16.01 20.42 26.61
C ALA A 160 -15.15 21.48 27.31
N GLU A 161 -14.02 21.09 27.92
CA GLU A 161 -13.07 22.00 28.55
C GLU A 161 -12.46 22.97 27.52
N ALA A 162 -11.99 22.47 26.37
CA ALA A 162 -11.45 23.31 25.31
C ALA A 162 -12.48 24.30 24.75
N ASN A 163 -13.75 23.92 24.67
CA ASN A 163 -14.82 24.82 24.25
C ASN A 163 -15.12 25.91 25.29
N MET A 164 -15.05 25.59 26.58
CA MET A 164 -15.18 26.58 27.65
C MET A 164 -14.02 27.58 27.63
N ASP A 165 -12.79 27.09 27.46
CA ASP A 165 -11.60 27.95 27.35
C ASP A 165 -11.67 28.84 26.10
N LYS A 166 -12.09 28.29 24.96
CA LYS A 166 -12.35 29.07 23.75
C LYS A 166 -13.35 30.20 24.00
N ALA A 167 -14.47 29.91 24.67
CA ALA A 167 -15.48 30.92 24.99
C ALA A 167 -14.93 32.00 25.93
N ARG A 168 -14.14 31.62 26.93
CA ARG A 168 -13.47 32.54 27.85
C ARG A 168 -12.50 33.45 27.12
N LEU A 169 -11.65 32.90 26.25
CA LEU A 169 -10.70 33.68 25.46
C LEU A 169 -11.43 34.65 24.52
N LEU A 170 -12.52 34.21 23.88
CA LEU A 170 -13.35 35.08 23.04
C LEU A 170 -13.98 36.23 23.83
N GLN A 171 -14.41 35.99 25.08
CA GLN A 171 -14.88 37.07 25.94
C GLN A 171 -13.76 38.06 26.26
N GLU A 172 -12.55 37.59 26.55
CA GLU A 172 -11.40 38.45 26.83
C GLU A 172 -11.04 39.30 25.61
N ILE A 173 -10.98 38.71 24.41
CA ILE A 173 -10.71 39.44 23.17
C ILE A 173 -11.80 40.50 22.91
N ARG A 174 -13.07 40.17 23.16
CA ARG A 174 -14.18 41.11 22.98
C ARG A 174 -14.14 42.30 23.93
N LYS A 175 -13.46 42.21 25.08
CA LYS A 175 -13.22 43.39 25.95
C LYS A 175 -12.37 44.45 25.23
N TYR A 176 -11.41 44.02 24.41
CA TYR A 176 -10.49 44.90 23.69
C TYR A 176 -10.99 45.24 22.28
N ASN A 177 -11.75 44.34 21.65
CA ASN A 177 -12.36 44.55 20.35
C ASN A 177 -13.80 43.98 20.34
N PRO A 178 -14.82 44.81 20.62
CA PRO A 178 -16.20 44.33 20.81
C PRO A 178 -16.87 43.79 19.54
N LEU A 179 -16.31 44.08 18.36
CA LEU A 179 -16.80 43.59 17.07
C LEU A 179 -16.07 42.33 16.58
N PHE A 180 -15.17 41.77 17.38
CA PHE A 180 -14.41 40.58 17.00
C PHE A 180 -15.30 39.34 16.84
N GLN A 181 -15.27 38.78 15.64
CA GLN A 181 -15.91 37.51 15.26
C GLN A 181 -14.82 36.52 14.85
N LEU A 182 -15.05 35.23 15.14
CA LEU A 182 -14.12 34.14 14.88
C LEU A 182 -14.38 33.55 13.49
#